data_AF-A0A1I8NIR4-F1
#
_entry.id   AF-A0A1I8NIR4-F1
#
_cell.length_a   1.000
_cell.length_b   1.000
_cell.length_c   1.000
_cell.angle_alpha   90.00
_cell.angle_beta   90.00
_cell.angle_gamma   90.00
#
_symmetry.space_group_name_H-M   'P 1'
#
loop_
_entity.id
_entity.type
_entity.pdbx_description
1 polymer ?
#
loop_
_entity_poly.entity_id
_entity_poly.type
_entity_poly.pdbx_seq_one_letter_code
_entity_poly.pdbx_strand_id
1 'polypeptide(L)'
;MFVKAFFLVVVVIIALSPATESVVLRQYNVFVNRGLREETISLDDDKDLVIKGNLIQVLPLPNNKDYAIKLEIDYDGTKNGYRAHYILTREEAVEVLRLSPSSLKSISG
;
A
#
# COMPACT_ATOMS: atom_id res chain seq x y z
N MET A 1 18.74 45.62 -10.08
CA MET A 1 18.87 45.22 -8.67
C MET A 1 17.63 44.51 -8.11
N PHE A 2 16.41 44.90 -8.53
CA PHE A 2 15.14 44.34 -8.05
C PHE A 2 14.92 42.82 -8.29
N VAL A 3 15.41 42.28 -9.41
CA VAL A 3 15.20 40.85 -9.76
C VAL A 3 15.89 39.90 -8.77
N LYS A 4 17.07 40.27 -8.25
CA LYS A 4 17.82 39.46 -7.27
C LYS A 4 17.12 39.42 -5.91
N ALA A 5 16.55 40.53 -5.47
CA ALA A 5 15.82 40.60 -4.21
C ALA A 5 14.51 39.80 -4.27
N PHE A 6 13.79 39.85 -5.39
CA PHE A 6 12.55 39.10 -5.57
C PHE A 6 12.80 37.58 -5.54
N PHE A 7 13.85 37.10 -6.22
CA PHE A 7 14.21 35.69 -6.23
C PHE A 7 14.57 35.18 -4.82
N LEU A 8 15.28 36.00 -4.04
CA LEU A 8 15.64 35.68 -2.66
C LEU A 8 14.40 35.56 -1.77
N VAL A 9 13.42 36.46 -1.93
CA VAL A 9 12.15 36.41 -1.18
C VAL A 9 11.35 35.15 -1.50
N VAL A 10 11.26 34.74 -2.77
CA VAL A 10 10.55 33.51 -3.17
C VAL A 10 11.21 32.26 -2.58
N VAL A 11 12.55 32.17 -2.60
CA VAL A 11 13.27 31.03 -2.02
C VAL A 11 13.07 30.97 -0.50
N VAL A 12 13.07 32.11 0.17
CA VAL A 12 12.81 32.20 1.62
C VAL A 12 11.38 31.75 1.94
N ILE A 13 10.37 32.15 1.16
CA ILE A 13 8.97 31.73 1.34
C ILE A 13 8.81 30.21 1.16
N ILE A 14 9.46 29.63 0.15
CA ILE A 14 9.42 28.17 -0.09
C ILE A 14 10.13 27.41 1.04
N ALA A 15 11.24 27.94 1.57
CA ALA A 15 11.98 27.32 2.68
C ALA A 15 11.27 27.45 4.04
N LEU A 16 10.44 28.49 4.22
CA LEU A 16 9.61 28.70 5.42
C LEU A 16 8.24 28.01 5.34
N SER A 17 7.93 27.37 4.23
CA SER A 17 6.68 26.61 4.10
C SER A 17 6.73 25.45 5.11
N PRO A 18 5.77 25.36 6.04
CA PRO A 18 5.81 24.36 7.10
C PRO A 18 5.74 22.96 6.46
N ALA A 19 6.74 22.13 6.75
CA ALA A 19 6.67 20.70 6.48
C ALA A 19 5.47 20.16 7.27
N THR A 20 4.40 19.84 6.55
CA THR A 20 3.10 19.56 7.15
C THR A 20 3.06 18.08 7.52
N GLU A 21 2.91 17.80 8.82
CA GLU A 21 2.92 16.43 9.35
C GLU A 21 1.49 15.87 9.33
N SER A 22 1.23 14.91 8.43
CA SER A 22 -0.02 14.15 8.44
C SER A 22 -0.14 13.38 9.76
N VAL A 23 -1.26 13.55 10.48
CA VAL A 23 -1.50 12.85 11.75
C VAL A 23 -2.11 11.48 11.47
N VAL A 24 -1.37 10.41 11.77
CA VAL A 24 -1.89 9.04 11.66
C VAL A 24 -2.81 8.76 12.85
N LEU A 25 -4.07 8.47 12.56
CA LEU A 25 -5.07 8.10 13.57
C LEU A 25 -5.04 6.61 13.86
N ARG A 26 -4.91 5.79 12.81
CA ARG A 26 -4.89 4.33 12.93
C ARG A 26 -4.26 3.66 11.73
N GLN A 27 -3.68 2.49 11.97
CA GLN A 27 -3.19 1.59 10.92
C GLN A 27 -3.75 0.19 11.15
N TYR A 28 -4.13 -0.48 10.06
CA TYR A 28 -4.64 -1.84 10.03
C TYR A 28 -3.79 -2.68 9.09
N ASN A 29 -3.33 -3.82 9.59
CA ASN A 29 -2.70 -4.87 8.78
C ASN A 29 -3.51 -6.14 9.00
N VAL A 30 -4.29 -6.54 7.99
CA VAL A 30 -5.28 -7.60 8.12
C VAL A 30 -5.09 -8.59 6.99
N PHE A 31 -5.04 -9.87 7.32
CA PHE A 31 -5.17 -10.93 6.32
C PHE A 31 -6.63 -11.06 5.92
N VAL A 32 -6.93 -10.81 4.66
CA VAL A 32 -8.29 -10.89 4.10
C VAL A 32 -8.28 -11.87 2.94
N ASN A 33 -9.00 -12.98 3.08
CA ASN A 33 -9.01 -14.09 2.13
C ASN A 33 -7.60 -14.66 1.87
N ARG A 34 -7.12 -14.58 0.63
CA ARG A 34 -5.78 -15.02 0.17
C ARG A 34 -4.83 -13.83 0.00
N GLY A 35 -5.05 -12.76 0.74
CA GLY A 35 -4.33 -11.51 0.57
C GLY A 35 -4.01 -10.79 1.87
N LEU A 36 -3.10 -9.83 1.75
CA LEU A 36 -2.73 -8.90 2.80
C LEU A 36 -3.35 -7.54 2.48
N ARG A 37 -4.09 -6.98 3.44
CA ARG A 37 -4.60 -5.62 3.37
C ARG A 37 -3.88 -4.75 4.39
N GLU A 38 -3.31 -3.66 3.91
CA GLU A 38 -2.76 -2.59 4.74
C GLU A 38 -3.62 -1.34 4.53
N GLU A 39 -4.02 -0.68 5.62
CA GLU A 39 -4.85 0.51 5.56
C GLU A 39 -4.43 1.49 6.66
N THR A 40 -4.28 2.75 6.29
CA THR A 40 -3.94 3.86 7.17
C THR A 40 -5.06 4.89 7.12
N ILE A 41 -5.58 5.24 8.29
CA ILE A 41 -6.52 6.34 8.50
C ILE A 41 -5.73 7.49 9.12
N SER A 42 -5.79 8.65 8.49
CA SER A 42 -5.05 9.84 8.92
C SER A 42 -5.89 11.11 8.76
N LEU A 43 -5.42 12.21 9.34
CA LEU A 43 -5.86 13.54 9.01
C LEU A 43 -4.84 14.18 8.06
N ASP A 44 -5.33 14.80 6.99
CA ASP A 44 -4.50 15.65 6.15
C ASP A 44 -4.32 17.05 6.74
N ASP A 45 -3.68 17.93 5.98
CA ASP A 45 -3.32 19.28 6.39
C ASP A 45 -4.54 20.16 6.72
N ASP A 46 -5.66 19.91 6.02
CA ASP A 46 -6.94 20.58 6.24
C ASP A 46 -7.74 19.95 7.40
N LYS A 47 -7.16 18.94 8.06
CA LYS A 47 -7.80 18.07 9.08
C LYS A 47 -8.97 17.27 8.51
N ASP A 48 -8.98 17.03 7.21
CA ASP A 48 -9.92 16.12 6.60
C ASP A 48 -9.49 14.68 6.83
N LEU A 49 -10.49 13.80 7.00
CA LEU A 49 -10.24 12.37 7.13
C LEU A 49 -9.78 11.81 5.78
N VAL A 50 -8.59 11.21 5.78
CA VAL A 50 -8.02 10.53 4.62
C VAL A 50 -7.76 9.07 4.97
N ILE A 51 -8.09 8.20 4.02
CA ILE A 51 -7.84 6.76 4.12
C ILE A 51 -6.95 6.39 2.95
N LYS A 52 -5.83 5.72 3.21
CA LYS A 52 -4.96 5.17 2.17
C LYS A 52 -4.73 3.71 2.47
N GLY A 53 -4.83 2.86 1.47
CA GLY A 53 -4.57 1.45 1.67
C GLY A 53 -4.12 0.75 0.42
N ASN A 54 -3.60 -0.45 0.66
CA ASN A 54 -3.15 -1.38 -0.34
C ASN A 54 -3.73 -2.76 -0.02
N LEU A 55 -4.16 -3.49 -1.05
CA LEU A 55 -4.57 -4.88 -0.95
C LEU A 55 -3.84 -5.68 -2.02
N ILE A 56 -3.12 -6.72 -1.59
CA ILE A 56 -2.49 -7.68 -2.50
C ILE A 56 -3.17 -9.03 -2.32
N GLN A 57 -3.68 -9.60 -3.42
CA GLN A 57 -4.30 -10.92 -3.46
C GLN A 57 -3.68 -11.78 -4.55
N VAL A 58 -3.42 -13.05 -4.23
CA VAL A 58 -2.97 -14.05 -5.20
C VAL A 58 -4.10 -15.03 -5.49
N LEU A 59 -4.55 -15.06 -6.74
CA LEU A 59 -5.68 -15.86 -7.21
C LEU A 59 -5.17 -16.99 -8.12
N PRO A 60 -5.47 -18.26 -7.81
CA PRO A 60 -5.07 -19.37 -8.66
C PRO A 60 -5.85 -19.36 -9.97
N LEU A 61 -5.23 -19.79 -11.06
CA LEU A 61 -5.91 -19.99 -12.34
C LEU A 61 -6.56 -21.39 -12.37
N PRO A 62 -7.84 -21.51 -12.76
CA PRO A 62 -8.55 -22.79 -12.75
C PRO A 62 -7.87 -23.90 -13.58
N ASN A 63 -7.24 -23.51 -14.69
CA ASN A 63 -6.69 -24.45 -15.68
C ASN A 63 -5.16 -24.33 -15.82
N ASN A 64 -4.48 -23.63 -14.92
CA ASN A 64 -3.04 -23.46 -14.98
C ASN A 64 -2.45 -23.44 -13.57
N LYS A 65 -1.64 -24.45 -13.25
CA LYS A 65 -0.99 -24.59 -11.94
C LYS A 65 0.36 -23.88 -11.87
N ASP A 66 0.94 -23.55 -13.02
CA ASP A 66 2.25 -22.92 -13.12
C ASP A 66 2.15 -21.40 -12.97
N TYR A 67 0.94 -20.84 -13.06
CA TYR A 67 0.70 -19.41 -13.01
C TYR A 67 -0.48 -19.04 -12.11
N ALA A 68 -0.35 -17.90 -11.45
CA ALA A 68 -1.40 -17.24 -10.69
C ALA A 68 -1.62 -15.81 -11.22
N ILE A 69 -2.74 -15.21 -10.81
CA ILE A 69 -2.99 -13.78 -10.99
C ILE A 69 -2.72 -13.10 -9.65
N LYS A 70 -1.77 -12.16 -9.65
CA LYS A 70 -1.60 -11.18 -8.59
C LYS A 70 -2.50 -9.99 -8.87
N LEU A 71 -3.41 -9.70 -7.95
CA LEU A 71 -4.24 -8.51 -7.93
C LEU A 71 -3.71 -7.58 -6.86
N GLU A 72 -3.22 -6.41 -7.27
CA GLU A 72 -2.82 -5.32 -6.38
C GLU A 72 -3.84 -4.19 -6.52
N ILE A 73 -4.32 -3.69 -5.38
CA ILE A 73 -5.31 -2.61 -5.33
C ILE A 73 -4.78 -1.53 -4.40
N ASP A 74 -4.42 -0.39 -4.97
CA ASP A 74 -4.12 0.82 -4.22
C ASP A 74 -5.37 1.68 -4.17
N TYR A 75 -5.75 2.18 -2.99
CA TYR A 75 -6.94 3.01 -2.85
C TYR A 75 -6.71 4.18 -1.91
N ASP A 76 -7.37 5.30 -2.25
CA ASP A 76 -7.43 6.51 -1.45
C ASP A 76 -8.88 6.95 -1.27
N GLY A 77 -9.26 7.23 -0.02
CA GLY A 77 -10.52 7.83 0.37
C GLY A 77 -10.25 9.24 0.88
N THR A 78 -10.92 10.22 0.27
CA THR A 78 -10.84 11.64 0.68
C THR A 78 -12.25 12.22 0.79
N LYS A 79 -12.37 13.50 1.14
CA LYS A 79 -13.64 14.26 1.07
C LYS A 79 -14.32 14.19 -0.30
N ASN A 80 -13.56 13.95 -1.37
CA ASN A 80 -14.05 13.87 -2.75
C ASN A 80 -14.50 12.46 -3.15
N GLY A 81 -14.52 11.52 -2.21
CA GLY A 81 -14.88 10.12 -2.43
C GLY A 81 -13.68 9.19 -2.48
N TYR A 82 -13.95 7.95 -2.87
CA TYR A 82 -12.98 6.87 -2.95
C TYR A 82 -12.50 6.66 -4.37
N ARG A 83 -11.19 6.47 -4.51
CA ARG A 83 -10.53 6.09 -5.75
C ARG A 83 -9.72 4.83 -5.52
N ALA A 84 -9.68 3.98 -6.52
CA ALA A 84 -8.93 2.75 -6.49
C ALA A 84 -8.22 2.55 -7.84
N HIS A 85 -6.98 2.10 -7.76
CA HIS A 85 -6.14 1.72 -8.88
C HIS A 85 -5.90 0.21 -8.79
N TYR A 86 -6.13 -0.49 -9.90
CA TYR A 86 -6.08 -1.94 -9.96
C TYR A 86 -4.95 -2.36 -10.90
N ILE A 87 -4.04 -3.17 -10.40
CA ILE A 87 -2.96 -3.77 -11.17
C ILE A 87 -3.16 -5.28 -11.16
N LEU A 88 -3.34 -5.86 -12.34
CA LEU A 88 -3.41 -7.30 -12.52
C LEU A 88 -2.15 -7.76 -13.22
N THR A 89 -1.39 -8.62 -12.55
CA THR A 89 -0.14 -9.18 -13.07
C THR A 89 -0.23 -10.69 -13.05
N ARG A 90 0.23 -11.33 -14.13
CA ARG A 90 0.42 -12.78 -14.13
C ARG A 90 1.77 -13.09 -13.49
N GLU A 91 1.78 -13.96 -12.49
CA GLU A 91 3.00 -14.42 -11.82
C GLU A 91 3.13 -15.94 -11.87
N GLU A 92 4.37 -16.44 -11.80
CA GLU A 92 4.59 -17.87 -11.64
C GLU A 92 4.10 -18.30 -10.27
N ALA A 93 3.33 -19.39 -10.24
CA ALA A 93 2.83 -19.94 -8.99
C ALA A 93 4.01 -20.56 -8.24
N VAL A 94 4.45 -19.90 -7.17
CA VAL A 94 5.42 -20.50 -6.25
C VAL A 94 4.69 -21.60 -5.48
N GLU A 95 4.94 -22.84 -5.86
CA GLU A 95 4.47 -24.00 -5.10
C GLU A 95 5.18 -23.98 -3.75
N VAL A 96 4.52 -23.43 -2.72
CA VAL A 96 5.00 -23.54 -1.35
C VAL A 96 4.90 -25.02 -1.01
N LEU A 97 6.02 -25.74 -1.12
CA LEU A 97 6.18 -27.12 -0.68
C LEU A 97 5.81 -27.19 0.80
N ARG A 98 4.53 -27.45 1.08
CA ARG A 98 4.03 -27.66 2.43
C ARG A 98 4.53 -29.02 2.85
N LEU A 99 5.59 -29.05 3.64
CA LEU A 99 5.99 -30.26 4.36
C LEU A 99 4.78 -30.74 5.14
N SER A 100 4.38 -32.00 4.91
CA SER A 100 3.32 -32.60 5.70
C SER A 100 3.72 -32.59 7.18
N PRO A 101 2.79 -32.43 8.14
CA PRO A 101 3.11 -32.53 9.56
C PRO A 101 3.87 -33.82 9.94
N SER A 102 3.62 -34.90 9.18
CA SER A 102 4.31 -36.19 9.27
C SER A 102 5.80 -36.08 8.92
N SER A 103 6.13 -35.28 7.90
CA SER A 103 7.49 -35.03 7.43
C SER A 103 8.30 -34.19 8.42
N LEU A 104 7.65 -33.29 9.17
CA LEU A 104 8.30 -32.49 10.21
C LEU A 104 8.68 -33.32 11.44
N LYS A 105 7.89 -34.35 11.79
CA LYS A 105 8.19 -35.24 12.91
C LYS A 105 9.41 -36.15 12.67
N SER A 106 9.76 -36.42 11.42
CA SER A 106 10.84 -37.36 11.09
C SER A 106 12.25 -36.73 11.11
N ILE A 107 12.35 -35.39 11.15
CA ILE A 107 13.63 -34.67 11.10
C ILE A 107 14.19 -34.40 12.50
N SER A 108 13.35 -34.56 13.53
CA SER A 108 13.72 -34.45 14.95
C SER A 108 13.98 -35.80 15.62
N GLY A 109 14.24 -36.86 14.84
CA GLY A 109 14.54 -38.22 15.31
C GLY A 109 16.02 -38.44 15.55
#